data_AF-A0A2V9ZVS4-F1
#
_entry.id   AF-A0A2V9ZVS4-F1
#
_cell.length_a   1.000
_cell.length_b   1.000
_cell.length_c   1.000
_cell.angle_alpha   90.00
_cell.angle_beta   90.00
_cell.angle_gamma   90.00
#
_symmetry.space_group_name_H-M   'P 1'
#
loop_
_entity.id
_entity.type
_entity.pdbx_description
1 polymer ?
#
loop_
_entity_poly.entity_id
_entity_poly.type
_entity_poly.pdbx_seq_one_letter_code
_entity_poly.pdbx_strand_id
1 'polypeptide(L)'
;MAVAVIAVAAIVAGLRVLRHQPEAQQDISAPKAEQPAPKGSQAAPVSLHKPSPASSGSGTRAATANHAPADSSVVQQVLPDVPQKARDTIQGTLRVSVRLHVDRSGSVTDAEFESPGPSKYFARLAMQAAKSWKFTPDHQDDEREFLVRFDFNNIETKAFVTRELSKP
;
A
#
# COMPACT_ATOMS: atom_id res chain seq x y z
N MET A 1 38.15 9.83 39.51
CA MET A 1 39.36 9.65 38.66
C MET A 1 38.98 8.70 37.54
N ALA A 2 39.37 8.88 36.28
CA ALA A 2 40.18 9.96 35.67
C ALA A 2 39.45 10.58 34.45
N VAL A 3 40.05 11.58 33.80
CA VAL A 3 39.44 12.40 32.74
C VAL A 3 40.43 12.60 31.58
N ALA A 4 39.97 12.36 30.34
CA ALA A 4 40.58 12.82 29.09
C ALA A 4 39.45 12.94 28.02
N VAL A 5 39.15 14.01 27.27
CA VAL A 5 39.79 15.29 26.85
C VAL A 5 40.34 15.26 25.41
N ILE A 6 39.52 15.77 24.47
CA ILE A 6 39.82 16.67 23.33
C ILE A 6 40.85 16.14 22.27
N ALA A 7 40.65 16.22 20.94
CA ALA A 7 40.17 17.32 20.08
C ALA A 7 39.53 16.81 18.74
N VAL A 8 38.58 17.50 18.08
CA VAL A 8 38.75 18.51 16.98
C VAL A 8 39.37 17.93 15.69
N ALA A 9 38.84 18.06 14.47
CA ALA A 9 37.56 18.54 13.89
C ALA A 9 37.48 18.03 12.39
N ALA A 10 36.81 18.58 11.35
CA ALA A 10 36.08 19.84 11.12
C ALA A 10 35.11 19.82 9.91
N ILE A 11 34.10 20.70 9.98
CA ILE A 11 33.44 21.52 8.93
C ILE A 11 33.35 20.98 7.48
N VAL A 12 32.10 20.85 7.00
CA VAL A 12 31.68 21.31 5.66
C VAL A 12 30.42 22.17 5.83
N ALA A 13 30.35 23.33 5.16
CA ALA A 13 29.23 24.28 5.28
C ALA A 13 28.19 24.12 4.16
N GLY A 14 26.91 24.37 4.47
CA GLY A 14 25.77 24.22 3.56
C GLY A 14 24.69 25.28 3.78
N LEU A 15 25.02 26.53 3.43
CA LEU A 15 24.23 27.76 3.59
C LEU A 15 22.70 27.56 3.45
N ARG A 16 21.98 27.63 4.58
CA ARG A 16 20.50 27.54 4.67
C ARG A 16 19.83 28.89 4.29
N VAL A 17 20.29 29.46 3.18
CA VAL A 17 20.12 30.87 2.79
C VAL A 17 19.04 31.03 1.73
N LEU A 18 18.24 32.10 1.87
CA LEU A 18 17.23 32.62 0.92
C LEU A 18 16.36 31.56 0.19
N ARG A 19 15.25 31.18 0.84
CA ARG A 19 13.98 30.96 0.13
C ARG A 19 12.98 32.10 0.41
N HIS A 20 13.48 33.34 0.32
CA HIS A 20 12.65 34.47 -0.04
C HIS A 20 12.53 34.48 -1.57
N GLN A 21 11.40 34.01 -2.10
CA GLN A 21 11.03 34.24 -3.49
C GLN A 21 9.96 35.33 -3.52
N PRO A 22 10.35 36.61 -3.70
CA PRO A 22 9.40 37.69 -3.94
C PRO A 22 8.93 37.59 -5.39
N GLU A 23 7.88 36.81 -5.64
CA GLU A 23 7.29 36.77 -6.97
C GLU A 23 6.49 38.05 -7.20
N ALA A 24 7.07 38.95 -7.98
CA ALA A 24 6.51 40.26 -8.25
C ALA A 24 5.20 40.12 -9.03
N GLN A 25 4.16 40.74 -8.47
CA GLN A 25 2.90 41.08 -9.13
C GLN A 25 3.13 41.49 -10.60
N GLN A 26 2.78 40.61 -11.55
CA GLN A 26 2.69 40.97 -12.96
C GLN A 26 1.27 41.42 -13.30
N ASP A 27 1.23 42.48 -14.11
CA ASP A 27 0.05 43.29 -14.36
C ASP A 27 -0.97 42.61 -15.29
N ILE A 28 -2.18 43.12 -15.18
CA ILE A 28 -3.42 42.81 -15.88
C ILE A 28 -3.21 42.77 -17.40
N SER A 29 -3.63 41.68 -18.07
CA SER A 29 -4.12 41.71 -19.46
C SER A 29 -4.80 40.41 -19.90
N ALA A 30 -6.12 40.36 -19.81
CA ALA A 30 -6.94 39.30 -20.43
C ALA A 30 -8.30 39.83 -20.96
N PRO A 31 -8.31 40.68 -22.01
CA PRO A 31 -9.55 41.20 -22.56
C PRO A 31 -10.15 40.23 -23.59
N LYS A 32 -11.00 39.30 -23.13
CA LYS A 32 -12.12 38.84 -23.99
C LYS A 32 -13.37 38.47 -23.21
N ALA A 33 -14.36 39.35 -23.27
CA ALA A 33 -15.75 38.97 -23.05
C ALA A 33 -16.30 38.33 -24.33
N GLU A 34 -16.94 37.17 -24.21
CA GLU A 34 -18.02 36.75 -25.10
C GLU A 34 -18.86 35.67 -24.39
N GLN A 35 -20.09 36.02 -24.03
CA GLN A 35 -21.04 35.15 -23.33
C GLN A 35 -22.21 34.79 -24.27
N PRO A 36 -22.28 33.55 -24.77
CA PRO A 36 -23.51 32.99 -25.30
C PRO A 36 -24.27 32.28 -24.17
N ALA A 37 -25.40 32.85 -23.73
CA ALA A 37 -26.28 32.19 -22.76
C ALA A 37 -27.34 31.34 -23.47
N PRO A 38 -27.45 30.02 -23.18
CA PRO A 38 -28.64 29.25 -23.51
C PRO A 38 -29.77 29.65 -22.54
N LYS A 39 -30.91 30.09 -23.06
CA LYS A 39 -32.12 30.28 -22.24
C LYS A 39 -32.66 28.92 -21.79
N GLY A 40 -33.25 28.89 -20.59
CA GLY A 40 -33.55 27.64 -19.90
C GLY A 40 -34.70 26.81 -20.47
N SER A 41 -34.74 25.57 -20.03
CA SER A 41 -35.94 24.73 -19.91
C SER A 41 -35.80 23.90 -18.63
N GLN A 42 -36.82 23.91 -17.77
CA GLN A 42 -36.87 23.15 -16.51
C GLN A 42 -38.28 22.56 -16.36
N ALA A 43 -38.38 21.34 -15.82
CA ALA A 43 -39.60 20.54 -15.64
C ALA A 43 -40.28 20.09 -16.97
N ALA A 44 -40.90 18.92 -17.10
CA ALA A 44 -40.99 17.66 -16.32
C ALA A 44 -41.67 16.59 -17.26
N PRO A 45 -42.09 15.36 -16.85
CA PRO A 45 -41.98 14.66 -15.56
C PRO A 45 -41.43 13.21 -15.66
N VAL A 46 -41.65 12.44 -14.59
CA VAL A 46 -41.24 11.05 -14.33
C VAL A 46 -41.52 9.99 -15.41
N SER A 47 -40.69 8.94 -15.42
CA SER A 47 -41.10 7.57 -15.78
C SER A 47 -40.57 6.57 -14.76
N LEU A 48 -41.48 5.75 -14.23
CA LEU A 48 -41.24 4.82 -13.12
C LEU A 48 -40.34 3.65 -13.54
N HIS A 49 -39.07 3.70 -13.14
CA HIS A 49 -38.16 2.56 -13.28
C HIS A 49 -38.11 1.78 -11.96
N LYS A 50 -38.78 0.63 -11.94
CA LYS A 50 -38.79 -0.31 -10.81
C LYS A 50 -37.34 -0.66 -10.42
N PRO A 51 -36.96 -0.62 -9.13
CA PRO A 51 -35.67 -1.17 -8.69
C PRO A 51 -35.69 -2.68 -8.90
N SER A 52 -35.00 -3.15 -9.94
CA SER A 52 -34.66 -4.56 -10.08
C SER A 52 -33.52 -4.86 -9.09
N PRO A 53 -33.65 -5.83 -8.18
CA PRO A 53 -32.56 -6.20 -7.29
C PRO A 53 -31.46 -6.87 -8.11
N ALA A 54 -30.43 -6.10 -8.47
CA ALA A 54 -29.19 -6.65 -8.99
C ALA A 54 -28.51 -7.46 -7.89
N SER A 55 -28.70 -8.77 -7.90
CA SER A 55 -28.19 -9.67 -6.86
C SER A 55 -26.68 -9.53 -6.70
N SER A 56 -26.26 -9.00 -5.56
CA SER A 56 -24.86 -8.99 -5.12
C SER A 56 -24.38 -10.42 -4.90
N GLY A 57 -23.94 -11.06 -5.99
CA GLY A 57 -23.67 -12.49 -6.08
C GLY A 57 -22.28 -12.85 -6.62
N SER A 58 -21.35 -11.89 -6.65
CA SER A 58 -19.93 -12.17 -6.92
C SER A 58 -19.29 -12.88 -5.71
N GLY A 59 -19.67 -14.13 -5.51
CA GLY A 59 -19.16 -14.99 -4.46
C GLY A 59 -17.65 -15.20 -4.59
N THR A 60 -16.94 -15.02 -3.47
CA THR A 60 -15.49 -15.16 -3.36
C THR A 60 -14.98 -16.47 -3.96
N ARG A 61 -14.09 -16.37 -4.95
CA ARG A 61 -13.09 -17.41 -5.20
C ARG A 61 -11.70 -16.78 -5.11
N ALA A 62 -11.15 -16.78 -3.90
CA ALA A 62 -9.72 -16.52 -3.72
C ALA A 62 -8.96 -17.56 -4.56
N ALA A 63 -8.22 -17.10 -5.56
CA ALA A 63 -7.42 -17.97 -6.40
C ALA A 63 -6.20 -18.43 -5.59
N THR A 64 -6.23 -19.67 -5.10
CA THR A 64 -5.10 -20.33 -4.45
C THR A 64 -3.99 -20.60 -5.47
N ALA A 65 -3.22 -19.55 -5.76
CA ALA A 65 -1.97 -19.64 -6.49
C ALA A 65 -0.92 -20.30 -5.58
N ASN A 66 -0.96 -21.63 -5.50
CA ASN A 66 0.12 -22.41 -4.91
C ASN A 66 1.45 -22.04 -5.60
N HIS A 67 2.43 -21.58 -4.83
CA HIS A 67 3.87 -21.74 -5.08
C HIS A 67 4.65 -21.25 -3.85
N ALA A 68 5.02 -22.18 -2.96
CA ALA A 68 5.97 -21.98 -1.87
C ALA A 68 7.03 -23.09 -1.95
N PRO A 69 8.30 -22.78 -1.68
CA PRO A 69 8.95 -23.48 -0.57
C PRO A 69 9.94 -22.61 0.22
N ALA A 70 9.49 -22.11 1.36
CA ALA A 70 10.26 -21.91 2.59
C ALA A 70 9.22 -21.92 3.74
N ASP A 71 9.61 -22.40 4.92
CA ASP A 71 8.80 -22.48 6.14
C ASP A 71 7.42 -23.17 6.01
N SER A 72 7.30 -24.40 6.55
CA SER A 72 6.02 -25.15 6.65
C SER A 72 5.03 -24.57 7.69
N SER A 73 5.12 -23.25 7.92
CA SER A 73 4.39 -22.50 8.95
C SER A 73 3.22 -21.69 8.40
N VAL A 74 2.94 -21.73 7.08
CA VAL A 74 1.78 -21.05 6.47
C VAL A 74 0.66 -22.05 6.21
N VAL A 75 -0.53 -21.79 6.76
CA VAL A 75 -1.75 -22.58 6.54
C VAL A 75 -2.60 -21.99 5.42
N GLN A 76 -2.65 -20.66 5.30
CA GLN A 76 -3.37 -19.95 4.25
C GLN A 76 -2.61 -18.71 3.79
N GLN A 77 -2.03 -18.80 2.59
CA GLN A 77 -1.50 -17.67 1.84
C GLN A 77 -2.65 -16.93 1.13
N VAL A 78 -2.73 -15.60 1.29
CA VAL A 78 -3.70 -14.76 0.59
C VAL A 78 -2.97 -13.75 -0.30
N LEU A 79 -3.22 -13.82 -1.60
CA LEU A 79 -2.71 -12.81 -2.54
C LEU A 79 -3.66 -11.59 -2.60
N PRO A 80 -3.13 -10.39 -2.86
CA PRO A 80 -3.96 -9.21 -3.07
C PRO A 80 -4.81 -9.34 -4.34
N ASP A 81 -6.08 -8.96 -4.26
CA ASP A 81 -6.88 -8.70 -5.45
C ASP A 81 -6.36 -7.43 -6.14
N VAL A 82 -6.03 -7.55 -7.42
CA VAL A 82 -5.47 -6.48 -8.24
C VAL A 82 -6.20 -6.51 -9.59
N PRO A 83 -7.13 -5.58 -9.84
CA PRO A 83 -7.82 -5.47 -11.12
C PRO A 83 -6.84 -5.30 -12.28
N GLN A 84 -7.13 -5.88 -13.44
CA GLN A 84 -6.22 -5.85 -14.60
C GLN A 84 -5.78 -4.42 -14.96
N LYS A 85 -6.72 -3.46 -14.96
CA LYS A 85 -6.44 -2.03 -15.20
C LYS A 85 -5.37 -1.42 -14.27
N ALA A 86 -5.16 -1.99 -13.08
CA ALA A 86 -4.07 -1.59 -12.18
C ALA A 86 -2.77 -2.33 -12.54
N ARG A 87 -2.83 -3.64 -12.86
CA ARG A 87 -1.68 -4.42 -13.35
C ARG A 87 -1.06 -3.78 -14.60
N ASP A 88 -1.89 -3.31 -15.52
CA ASP A 88 -1.49 -2.65 -16.77
C ASP A 88 -0.66 -1.37 -16.56
N THR A 89 -0.71 -0.76 -15.35
CA THR A 89 0.12 0.41 -15.01
C THR A 89 1.56 0.05 -14.59
N ILE A 90 1.85 -1.22 -14.35
CA ILE A 90 3.12 -1.65 -13.75
C ILE A 90 4.20 -1.81 -14.83
N GLN A 91 5.06 -0.80 -14.95
CA GLN A 91 6.22 -0.78 -15.88
C GLN A 91 7.45 -1.51 -15.32
N GLY A 92 7.28 -2.66 -14.64
CA GLY A 92 8.38 -3.39 -14.01
C GLY A 92 7.93 -4.36 -12.91
N THR A 93 8.54 -4.28 -11.73
CA THR A 93 8.09 -5.02 -10.54
C THR A 93 8.04 -4.09 -9.32
N LEU A 94 6.86 -3.97 -8.72
CA LEU A 94 6.67 -3.22 -7.48
C LEU A 94 6.80 -4.20 -6.31
N ARG A 95 7.70 -3.92 -5.38
CA ARG A 95 7.88 -4.71 -4.15
C ARG A 95 7.27 -4.00 -2.97
N VAL A 96 6.55 -4.76 -2.15
CA VAL A 96 6.02 -4.30 -0.86
C VAL A 96 6.35 -5.37 0.18
N SER A 97 7.03 -5.01 1.26
CA SER A 97 7.24 -5.87 2.42
C SER A 97 6.32 -5.44 3.57
N VAL A 98 5.69 -6.43 4.20
CA VAL A 98 4.83 -6.26 5.37
C VAL A 98 5.33 -7.21 6.46
N ARG A 99 5.68 -6.69 7.64
CA ARG A 99 5.90 -7.52 8.84
C ARG A 99 4.54 -7.83 9.46
N LEU A 100 4.37 -9.08 9.87
CA LEU A 100 3.17 -9.60 10.52
C LEU A 100 3.55 -10.10 11.92
N HIS A 101 2.80 -9.65 12.91
CA HIS A 101 2.78 -10.25 14.25
C HIS A 101 1.69 -11.33 14.27
N VAL A 102 2.04 -12.54 14.72
CA VAL A 102 1.19 -13.73 14.62
C VAL A 102 1.08 -14.44 15.97
N ASP A 103 -0.13 -14.56 16.49
CA ASP A 103 -0.38 -15.18 17.78
C ASP A 103 -0.16 -16.71 17.81
N ARG A 104 -0.29 -17.29 19.01
CA ARG A 104 -0.31 -18.76 19.24
C ARG A 104 -1.35 -19.51 18.39
N SER A 105 -2.44 -18.88 17.94
CA SER A 105 -3.46 -19.50 17.08
C SER A 105 -3.08 -19.54 15.61
N GLY A 106 -1.99 -18.88 15.21
CA GLY A 106 -1.63 -18.68 13.80
C GLY A 106 -2.43 -17.55 13.13
N SER A 107 -3.02 -16.65 13.91
CA SER A 107 -3.74 -15.47 13.42
C SER A 107 -2.82 -14.26 13.41
N VAL A 108 -2.83 -13.50 12.32
CA VAL A 108 -2.20 -12.18 12.27
C VAL A 108 -2.93 -11.23 13.24
N THR A 109 -2.24 -10.75 14.26
CA THR A 109 -2.74 -9.80 15.26
C THR A 109 -2.53 -8.36 14.82
N ASP A 110 -1.33 -8.05 14.30
CA ASP A 110 -1.03 -6.78 13.64
C ASP A 110 -0.12 -6.94 12.41
N ALA A 111 -0.07 -5.90 11.57
CA ALA A 111 0.80 -5.83 10.41
C ALA A 111 1.25 -4.40 10.12
N GLU A 112 2.57 -4.24 9.94
CA GLU A 112 3.25 -2.98 9.63
C GLU A 112 4.05 -3.06 8.32
N PHE A 113 4.40 -1.92 7.72
CA PHE A 113 5.22 -1.90 6.51
C PHE A 113 6.71 -1.85 6.85
N GLU A 114 7.44 -2.95 6.62
CA GLU A 114 8.91 -2.92 6.54
C GLU A 114 9.34 -2.08 5.31
N SER A 115 8.62 -2.22 4.20
CA SER A 115 8.82 -1.39 3.00
C SER A 115 7.52 -1.25 2.19
N PRO A 116 6.87 -0.06 2.17
CA PRO A 116 5.63 0.14 1.42
C PRO A 116 5.84 0.20 -0.11
N GLY A 117 7.09 0.21 -0.58
CA GLY A 117 7.41 0.39 -2.00
C GLY A 117 7.05 1.78 -2.55
N PRO A 118 7.18 1.98 -3.88
CA PRO A 118 6.97 3.29 -4.52
C PRO A 118 5.49 3.66 -4.75
N SER A 119 4.53 2.77 -4.49
CA SER A 119 3.11 3.02 -4.79
C SER A 119 2.18 2.66 -3.63
N LYS A 120 1.61 3.71 -3.02
CA LYS A 120 0.63 3.63 -1.92
C LYS A 120 -0.61 2.78 -2.27
N TYR A 121 -0.97 2.68 -3.56
CA TYR A 121 -2.10 1.85 -4.00
C TYR A 121 -1.80 0.36 -3.79
N PHE A 122 -0.65 -0.12 -4.26
CA PHE A 122 -0.24 -1.51 -4.11
C PHE A 122 0.16 -1.84 -2.67
N ALA A 123 0.75 -0.87 -1.94
CA ALA A 123 1.00 -0.98 -0.50
C ALA A 123 -0.27 -1.32 0.27
N ARG A 124 -1.37 -0.57 0.04
CA ARG A 124 -2.68 -0.82 0.67
C ARG A 124 -3.22 -2.21 0.33
N LEU A 125 -3.11 -2.64 -0.93
CA LEU A 125 -3.60 -3.97 -1.35
C LEU A 125 -2.78 -5.10 -0.70
N ALA A 126 -1.44 -4.97 -0.63
CA ALA A 126 -0.57 -5.88 0.10
C ALA A 126 -0.96 -5.99 1.57
N MET A 127 -1.15 -4.86 2.26
CA MET A 127 -1.55 -4.81 3.67
C MET A 127 -2.92 -5.49 3.93
N GLN A 128 -3.91 -5.25 3.06
CA GLN A 128 -5.22 -5.91 3.16
C GLN A 128 -5.13 -7.43 2.96
N ALA A 129 -4.29 -7.89 2.03
CA ALA A 129 -4.04 -9.31 1.82
C ALA A 129 -3.31 -9.94 3.02
N ALA A 130 -2.24 -9.31 3.49
CA ALA A 130 -1.37 -9.84 4.54
C ALA A 130 -2.10 -10.01 5.89
N LYS A 131 -2.97 -9.05 6.28
CA LYS A 131 -3.87 -9.19 7.44
C LYS A 131 -4.90 -10.34 7.32
N SER A 132 -5.02 -10.96 6.14
CA SER A 132 -5.90 -12.11 5.89
C SER A 132 -5.16 -13.46 5.85
N TRP A 133 -3.84 -13.50 6.09
CA TRP A 133 -3.07 -14.75 6.14
C TRP A 133 -3.37 -15.57 7.39
N LYS A 134 -3.16 -16.89 7.31
CA LYS A 134 -3.12 -17.78 8.47
C LYS A 134 -1.87 -18.63 8.47
N PHE A 135 -1.33 -18.82 9.66
CA PHE A 135 -0.12 -19.57 9.95
C PHE A 135 -0.47 -20.82 10.77
N THR A 136 0.49 -21.73 10.92
CA THR A 136 0.34 -22.91 11.77
C THR A 136 0.29 -22.45 13.24
N PRO A 137 -0.67 -22.93 14.06
CA PRO A 137 -0.65 -22.69 15.50
C PRO A 137 0.66 -23.18 16.13
N ASP A 138 1.15 -22.45 17.12
CA ASP A 138 2.30 -22.85 17.95
C ASP A 138 2.02 -22.41 19.39
N HIS A 139 2.44 -23.19 20.36
CA HIS A 139 2.17 -22.93 21.78
C HIS A 139 3.47 -22.69 22.58
N GLN A 140 4.62 -22.72 21.91
CA GLN A 140 5.93 -22.42 22.50
C GLN A 140 6.29 -20.94 22.42
N ASP A 141 5.68 -20.21 21.49
CA ASP A 141 6.03 -18.84 21.12
C ASP A 141 4.74 -18.01 21.05
N ASP A 142 4.68 -16.93 21.84
CA ASP A 142 3.44 -16.19 22.12
C ASP A 142 3.04 -15.27 20.97
N GLU A 143 4.05 -14.67 20.34
CA GLU A 143 3.93 -13.71 19.24
C GLU A 143 5.11 -13.89 18.28
N ARG A 144 4.80 -14.33 17.06
CA ARG A 144 5.80 -14.69 16.03
C ARG A 144 5.84 -13.64 14.94
N GLU A 145 7.03 -13.13 14.64
CA GLU A 145 7.25 -12.21 13.53
C GLU A 145 7.48 -12.96 12.22
N PHE A 146 6.75 -12.56 11.17
CA PHE A 146 6.93 -13.02 9.81
C PHE A 146 7.01 -11.85 8.84
N LEU A 147 8.01 -11.86 7.97
CA LEU A 147 8.14 -10.89 6.88
C LEU A 147 7.51 -11.46 5.61
N VAL A 148 6.48 -10.80 5.09
CA VAL A 148 5.81 -11.15 3.84
C VAL A 148 6.11 -10.11 2.76
N ARG A 149 6.80 -10.52 1.70
CA ARG A 149 7.11 -9.67 0.54
C ARG A 149 6.21 -10.01 -0.64
N PHE A 150 5.47 -9.02 -1.13
CA PHE A 150 4.67 -9.10 -2.35
C PHE A 150 5.45 -8.48 -3.52
N ASP A 151 5.66 -9.26 -4.58
CA ASP A 151 6.20 -8.79 -5.86
C ASP A 151 5.02 -8.69 -6.86
N PHE A 152 4.62 -7.46 -7.22
CA PHE A 152 3.58 -7.19 -8.21
C PHE A 152 4.21 -6.89 -9.57
N ASN A 153 3.76 -7.57 -10.63
CA ASN A 153 4.05 -7.20 -12.01
C ASN A 153 2.75 -7.14 -12.84
N ASN A 154 2.85 -6.79 -14.12
CA ASN A 154 1.72 -6.61 -15.01
C ASN A 154 0.97 -7.91 -15.38
N ILE A 155 1.55 -9.08 -15.10
CA ILE A 155 1.01 -10.41 -15.41
C ILE A 155 0.43 -11.06 -14.14
N GLU A 156 1.16 -11.00 -13.03
CA GLU A 156 0.92 -11.80 -11.81
C GLU A 156 1.25 -11.02 -10.53
N THR A 157 0.91 -11.61 -9.39
CA THR A 157 1.40 -11.16 -8.08
C THR A 157 1.94 -12.37 -7.35
N LYS A 158 3.21 -12.33 -6.94
CA LYS A 158 3.83 -13.34 -6.10
C LYS A 158 3.91 -12.83 -4.66
N ALA A 159 3.88 -13.74 -3.71
CA ALA A 159 4.21 -13.44 -2.32
C ALA A 159 5.22 -14.46 -1.81
N PHE A 160 6.16 -13.98 -1.00
CA PHE A 160 7.22 -14.75 -0.36
C PHE A 160 7.13 -14.50 1.14
N VAL A 161 7.43 -15.52 1.94
CA VAL A 161 7.41 -15.46 3.41
C VAL A 161 8.77 -15.88 3.96
N THR A 162 9.16 -15.22 5.05
CA THR A 162 10.33 -15.59 5.86
C THR A 162 9.92 -15.41 7.33
N ARG A 163 10.08 -16.41 8.20
CA ARG A 163 10.03 -16.17 9.65
C ARG A 163 11.22 -15.31 10.07
N GLU A 164 10.98 -14.20 10.77
CA GLU A 164 12.06 -13.52 11.46
C GLU A 164 12.35 -14.29 12.76
N LEU A 165 13.55 -14.85 12.89
CA LEU A 165 14.00 -15.41 14.16
C LEU A 165 14.38 -14.25 15.07
N SER A 166 13.63 -14.09 16.17
CA SER A 166 13.93 -13.08 17.19
C SER A 166 15.39 -13.21 17.64
N LYS A 167 16.08 -12.08 17.69
CA LYS A 167 17.53 -12.02 17.90
C LYS A 167 17.83 -12.05 19.41
N PRO A 168 18.74 -12.92 19.87
CA PRO A 168 19.15 -13.00 21.28
C PRO A 168 20.04 -11.82 21.70
#